data_AF-A0A6B2JQC9-F1
#
_entry.id   AF-A0A6B2JQC9-F1
#
_cell.length_a   1.000
_cell.length_b   1.000
_cell.length_c   1.000
_cell.angle_alpha   90.00
_cell.angle_beta   90.00
_cell.angle_gamma   90.00
#
_symmetry.space_group_name_H-M   'P 1'
#
loop_
_entity.id
_entity.type
_entity.pdbx_description
1 polymer ?
#
loop_
_entity_poly.entity_id
_entity_poly.type
_entity_poly.pdbx_seq_one_letter_code
_entity_poly.pdbx_strand_id
1 'polypeptide(L)'
;MALLILGWITIIFGIVLLAGGVWLIALGGSWYYAIAGLGLLATGVLLNMQNMAALWLYLVIWLGTLVWAWWEVGDEWWAQVPRMVAPTVLLIFILFAIPVLRRRRGHAE
;
A
#
# COMPACT_ATOMS: atom_id res chain seq x y z
N MET A 1 -9.50 -12.64 -12.33
CA MET A 1 -10.54 -11.79 -11.72
C MET A 1 -10.15 -11.29 -10.34
N ALA A 2 -9.79 -12.15 -9.39
CA ALA A 2 -9.40 -11.72 -8.03
C ALA A 2 -8.31 -10.63 -7.98
N LEU A 3 -7.23 -10.76 -8.77
CA LEU A 3 -6.16 -9.74 -8.82
C LEU A 3 -6.63 -8.37 -9.33
N LEU A 4 -7.58 -8.35 -10.28
CA LEU A 4 -8.12 -7.09 -10.81
C LEU A 4 -8.98 -6.39 -9.76
N ILE A 5 -9.78 -7.16 -9.02
CA ILE A 5 -10.58 -6.64 -7.91
C ILE A 5 -9.66 -6.05 -6.84
N LEU A 6 -8.62 -6.79 -6.43
CA LEU A 6 -7.65 -6.33 -5.45
C LEU A 6 -6.89 -5.08 -5.93
N GLY A 7 -6.48 -5.05 -7.20
CA GLY A 7 -5.78 -3.91 -7.80
C GLY A 7 -6.67 -2.66 -7.84
N TRP A 8 -7.93 -2.76 -8.26
CA TRP A 8 -8.87 -1.63 -8.25
C TRP A 8 -9.20 -1.14 -6.85
N ILE A 9 -9.42 -2.04 -5.88
CA ILE A 9 -9.61 -1.68 -4.48
C ILE A 9 -8.39 -0.90 -3.95
N THR A 10 -7.18 -1.39 -4.27
CA THR A 10 -5.92 -0.74 -3.89
C THR A 10 -5.80 0.66 -4.51
N ILE A 11 -6.18 0.83 -5.78
CA ILE A 11 -6.20 2.13 -6.46
C ILE A 11 -7.18 3.08 -5.76
N ILE A 12 -8.41 2.64 -5.48
CA ILE A 12 -9.42 3.49 -4.83
C ILE A 12 -8.92 3.98 -3.48
N PHE A 13 -8.36 3.10 -2.66
CA PHE A 13 -7.74 3.49 -1.39
C PHE A 13 -6.57 4.46 -1.59
N GLY A 14 -5.73 4.23 -2.61
CA GLY A 14 -4.63 5.13 -2.97
C GLY A 14 -5.11 6.53 -3.34
N ILE A 15 -6.19 6.66 -4.11
CA ILE A 15 -6.79 7.97 -4.47
C ILE A 15 -7.26 8.69 -3.21
N VAL A 16 -8.05 8.02 -2.37
CA VAL A 16 -8.61 8.61 -1.14
C VAL A 16 -7.49 9.06 -0.20
N LEU A 17 -6.46 8.23 -0.01
CA LEU A 17 -5.33 8.53 0.86
C LEU A 17 -4.45 9.64 0.30
N LEU A 18 -4.25 9.70 -1.02
CA LEU A 18 -3.52 10.77 -1.68
C LEU A 18 -4.24 12.11 -1.53
N ALA A 19 -5.55 12.15 -1.82
CA ALA A 19 -6.35 13.36 -1.69
C ALA A 19 -6.39 13.84 -0.23
N GLY A 20 -6.65 12.94 0.71
CA GLY A 20 -6.61 13.24 2.15
C GLY A 20 -5.22 13.67 2.63
N GLY A 21 -4.16 13.06 2.10
CA GLY A 21 -2.77 13.40 2.43
C GLY A 21 -2.36 14.77 1.91
N VAL A 22 -2.70 15.12 0.66
CA VAL A 22 -2.47 16.45 0.10
C VAL A 22 -3.23 17.52 0.91
N TRP A 23 -4.46 17.20 1.33
CA TRP A 23 -5.23 18.07 2.21
C TRP A 23 -4.57 18.24 3.59
N LEU A 24 -4.08 17.16 4.20
CA LEU A 24 -3.35 17.21 5.47
C LEU A 24 -2.07 18.04 5.36
N ILE A 25 -1.32 17.92 4.27
CA ILE A 25 -0.13 18.75 4.04
C ILE A 25 -0.49 20.24 4.04
N ALA A 26 -1.59 20.62 3.37
CA ALA A 26 -2.05 22.00 3.34
C ALA A 26 -2.44 22.54 4.74
N LEU A 27 -2.85 21.66 5.65
CA LEU A 27 -3.17 21.98 7.04
C LEU A 27 -1.96 21.90 7.99
N GLY A 28 -0.76 21.59 7.49
CA GLY A 28 0.45 21.40 8.31
C GLY A 28 0.51 20.05 9.02
N GLY A 29 -0.31 19.08 8.60
CA GLY A 29 -0.31 17.70 9.10
C GLY A 29 0.75 16.82 8.44
N SER A 30 0.64 15.51 8.66
CA SER A 30 1.65 14.57 8.16
C SER A 30 1.62 14.39 6.64
N TRP A 31 2.78 14.56 6.02
CA TRP A 31 3.03 14.40 4.59
C TRP A 31 3.03 12.95 4.12
N TYR A 32 3.26 12.00 5.05
CA TYR A 32 3.47 10.60 4.71
C TYR A 32 2.26 9.96 4.04
N TYR A 33 1.04 10.39 4.41
CA TYR A 33 -0.20 9.89 3.81
C TYR A 33 -0.27 10.11 2.30
N ALA A 34 0.25 11.24 1.79
CA ALA A 34 0.29 11.50 0.36
C ALA A 34 1.24 10.52 -0.37
N ILE A 35 2.41 10.25 0.22
CA ILE A 35 3.38 9.31 -0.34
C ILE A 35 2.84 7.87 -0.30
N ALA A 36 2.23 7.47 0.81
CA ALA A 36 1.57 6.17 0.91
C ALA A 36 0.45 6.02 -0.13
N GLY A 37 -0.32 7.09 -0.38
CA GLY A 37 -1.35 7.13 -1.41
C GLY A 37 -0.79 6.92 -2.82
N LEU A 38 0.29 7.63 -3.18
CA LEU A 38 1.00 7.42 -4.46
C LEU A 38 1.54 6.00 -4.59
N GLY A 39 2.11 5.46 -3.52
CA GLY A 39 2.60 4.09 -3.49
C GLY A 39 1.50 3.05 -3.71
N LEU A 40 0.34 3.24 -3.09
CA LEU A 40 -0.85 2.40 -3.28
C LEU A 40 -1.35 2.46 -4.72
N LEU A 41 -1.42 3.64 -5.34
CA LEU A 41 -1.81 3.79 -6.74
C LEU A 41 -0.89 2.96 -7.65
N ALA A 42 0.42 3.13 -7.52
CA ALA A 42 1.39 2.38 -8.31
C ALA A 42 1.31 0.87 -8.04
N THR A 43 1.10 0.46 -6.79
CA THR A 43 0.89 -0.96 -6.42
C THR A 43 -0.35 -1.53 -7.11
N GLY A 44 -1.48 -0.83 -7.06
CA GLY A 44 -2.72 -1.28 -7.66
C GLY A 44 -2.65 -1.39 -9.19
N VAL A 45 -1.94 -0.47 -9.85
CA VAL A 45 -1.63 -0.58 -11.28
C VAL A 45 -0.80 -1.83 -11.56
N LEU A 46 0.25 -2.10 -10.78
CA LEU A 46 1.08 -3.30 -10.95
C LEU A 46 0.32 -4.60 -10.68
N LEU A 47 -0.62 -4.62 -9.72
CA LEU A 47 -1.51 -5.75 -9.46
C LEU A 47 -2.43 -6.02 -10.67
N ASN A 48 -2.97 -4.98 -11.29
CA ASN A 48 -3.79 -5.10 -12.49
C ASN A 48 -2.98 -5.61 -13.69
N MET A 49 -1.69 -5.25 -13.76
CA MET A 49 -0.72 -5.79 -14.72
C MET A 49 -0.24 -7.21 -14.36
N GLN A 50 -0.66 -7.76 -13.22
CA GLN A 50 -0.22 -9.06 -12.69
C GLN A 50 1.31 -9.15 -12.54
N ASN A 51 1.95 -8.03 -12.19
CA ASN A 51 3.40 -7.92 -12.08
C ASN A 51 3.85 -8.15 -10.64
N MET A 52 4.87 -9.00 -10.45
CA MET A 52 5.47 -9.27 -9.14
C MET A 52 6.10 -8.03 -8.48
N ALA A 53 6.44 -7.01 -9.26
CA ALA A 53 6.88 -5.72 -8.74
C ALA A 53 5.85 -5.08 -7.78
N ALA A 54 4.55 -5.42 -7.91
CA ALA A 54 3.51 -4.95 -7.00
C ALA A 54 3.80 -5.30 -5.54
N LEU A 55 4.22 -6.55 -5.29
CA LEU A 55 4.52 -7.03 -3.95
C LEU A 55 5.73 -6.29 -3.36
N TRP A 56 6.80 -6.15 -4.14
CA TRP A 56 8.02 -5.48 -3.68
C TRP A 56 7.79 -4.00 -3.41
N LEU A 57 7.06 -3.32 -4.29
CA LEU A 57 6.69 -1.93 -4.08
C LEU A 57 5.84 -1.78 -2.81
N TYR A 58 4.84 -2.64 -2.64
CA TYR A 58 3.97 -2.60 -1.46
C TYR A 58 4.74 -2.88 -0.16
N LEU A 59 5.70 -3.80 -0.17
CA LEU A 59 6.57 -4.06 0.97
C LEU A 59 7.40 -2.83 1.37
N VAL A 60 7.96 -2.10 0.39
CA VAL A 60 8.70 -0.86 0.66
C VAL A 60 7.79 0.18 1.29
N ILE A 61 6.57 0.34 0.79
CA ILE A 61 5.58 1.28 1.35
C ILE A 61 5.22 0.87 2.78
N TRP A 62 4.93 -0.41 3.02
CA TRP A 62 4.58 -0.92 4.34
C TRP A 62 5.71 -0.70 5.36
N LEU A 63 6.96 -1.01 4.99
CA LEU A 63 8.13 -0.75 5.85
C LEU A 63 8.33 0.74 6.11
N GLY A 64 8.18 1.58 5.08
CA GLY A 64 8.22 3.03 5.25
C GLY A 64 7.11 3.52 6.19
N THR A 65 5.92 2.90 6.16
CA THR A 65 4.79 3.28 7.00
C THR A 65 5.09 2.91 8.45
N LEU A 66 5.75 1.76 8.68
CA LEU A 66 6.15 1.32 10.00
C LEU A 66 7.19 2.27 10.61
N VAL A 67 8.22 2.64 9.85
CA VAL A 67 9.24 3.60 10.28
C VAL A 67 8.62 4.97 10.55
N TRP A 68 7.75 5.45 9.65
CA TRP A 68 7.07 6.73 9.82
C TRP A 68 6.13 6.72 11.04
N ALA A 69 5.33 5.67 11.22
CA ALA A 69 4.41 5.58 12.35
C ALA A 69 5.17 5.57 13.68
N TRP A 70 6.32 4.89 13.73
CA TRP A 70 7.19 4.91 14.90
C TRP A 70 7.77 6.30 15.15
N TRP A 71 8.18 7.02 14.10
CA TRP A 71 8.70 8.37 14.24
C TRP A 71 7.64 9.37 14.71
N GLU A 72 6.40 9.24 14.25
CA GLU A 72 5.31 10.17 14.55
C GLU A 72 4.73 9.99 15.96
N VAL A 73 4.59 8.75 16.43
CA VAL A 73 3.88 8.45 17.68
C VAL A 73 4.67 7.63 18.69
N GLY A 74 5.89 7.21 18.34
CA GLY A 74 6.78 6.48 19.24
C GLY A 74 6.15 5.20 19.78
N ASP A 75 6.31 4.98 21.08
CA ASP A 75 5.88 3.76 21.78
C ASP A 75 4.39 3.72 22.13
N GLU A 76 3.59 4.68 21.66
CA GLU A 76 2.16 4.69 21.92
C GLU A 76 1.42 3.67 21.05
N TRP A 77 1.36 2.43 21.56
CA TRP A 77 0.83 1.26 20.85
C TRP A 77 -0.58 1.48 20.31
N TRP A 78 -1.45 2.13 21.08
CA TRP A 78 -2.83 2.40 20.65
C TRP A 78 -2.89 3.30 19.41
N ALA A 79 -1.95 4.21 19.27
CA ALA A 79 -1.87 5.07 18.10
C ALA A 79 -1.24 4.36 16.89
N GLN A 80 -0.41 3.34 17.09
CA GLN A 80 0.16 2.54 16.00
C GLN A 80 -0.88 1.64 15.33
N VAL A 81 -1.83 1.09 16.10
CA VAL A 81 -2.89 0.18 15.60
C VAL A 81 -3.62 0.74 14.36
N PRO A 82 -4.26 1.94 14.41
CA PRO A 82 -4.99 2.45 13.24
C PRO A 82 -4.09 2.80 12.06
N ARG A 83 -2.79 3.01 12.27
CA ARG A 83 -1.81 3.31 11.21
C ARG A 83 -1.31 2.03 10.52
N MET A 84 -1.15 0.95 11.27
CA MET A 84 -0.52 -0.31 10.80
C MET A 84 -1.52 -1.38 10.37
N VAL A 85 -2.72 -1.42 10.96
CA VAL A 85 -3.68 -2.50 10.68
C VAL A 85 -4.10 -2.49 9.21
N ALA A 86 -4.55 -1.35 8.67
CA ALA A 86 -5.02 -1.29 7.30
C ALA A 86 -3.92 -1.65 6.27
N PRO A 87 -2.69 -1.10 6.35
CA PRO A 87 -1.60 -1.53 5.47
C PRO A 87 -1.23 -3.02 5.62
N THR A 88 -1.25 -3.55 6.84
CA THR A 88 -0.90 -4.96 7.08
C THR A 88 -1.95 -5.91 6.52
N VAL A 89 -3.24 -5.58 6.67
CA VAL A 89 -4.34 -6.38 6.08
C VAL A 89 -4.20 -6.43 4.56
N LEU A 90 -3.91 -5.29 3.92
CA LEU A 90 -3.71 -5.25 2.48
C LEU A 90 -2.44 -6.02 2.05
N LEU A 91 -1.36 -5.96 2.84
CA LEU A 91 -0.15 -6.78 2.61
C LEU A 91 -0.51 -8.26 2.57
N ILE A 92 -1.28 -8.74 3.54
CA ILE A 92 -1.70 -10.15 3.62
C ILE A 92 -2.47 -10.57 2.35
N PHE A 93 -3.39 -9.74 1.86
CA PHE A 93 -4.09 -10.03 0.61
C PHE A 93 -3.15 -10.09 -0.60
N ILE A 94 -2.15 -9.20 -0.66
CA ILE A 94 -1.13 -9.21 -1.72
C ILE A 94 -0.20 -10.44 -1.62
N LEU A 95 0.12 -10.90 -0.40
CA LEU A 95 0.89 -12.14 -0.19
C LEU A 95 0.10 -13.36 -0.70
N PHE A 96 -1.21 -13.43 -0.46
CA PHE A 96 -2.05 -14.50 -1.01
C PHE A 96 -2.14 -14.46 -2.55
N ALA A 97 -1.88 -13.32 -3.17
CA ALA A 97 -1.81 -13.17 -4.62
C ALA A 97 -0.51 -13.73 -5.25
N ILE A 98 0.52 -14.06 -4.46
CA ILE A 98 1.84 -14.54 -4.93
C ILE A 98 1.75 -15.70 -5.94
N PRO A 99 0.98 -16.79 -5.71
CA PRO A 99 0.95 -17.92 -6.63
C PRO A 99 0.49 -17.51 -8.04
N VAL A 100 -0.47 -16.60 -8.11
CA VAL A 100 -1.03 -16.09 -9.37
C VAL A 100 -0.03 -15.16 -10.06
N LEU A 101 0.64 -14.29 -9.30
CA LEU A 101 1.68 -13.39 -9.82
C LEU A 101 2.91 -14.16 -10.33
N ARG A 102 3.31 -15.26 -9.67
CA ARG A 102 4.41 -16.13 -10.13
C ARG A 102 4.08 -16.87 -11.43
N ARG A 103 2.83 -17.32 -11.60
CA ARG A 103 2.42 -18.09 -12.78
C ARG A 103 2.53 -17.29 -14.09
N ARG A 104 2.28 -15.98 -14.05
CA ARG A 104 2.47 -15.07 -15.20
C ARG A 104 3.94 -14.88 -15.57
N ARG A 105 4.83 -14.78 -14.57
CA ARG A 105 6.26 -14.56 -14.79
C ARG A 105 6.92 -15.76 -15.49
N GLY A 106 6.51 -16.99 -15.14
CA GLY A 106 7.02 -18.21 -15.78
C GLY A 106 6.47 -18.50 -17.20
N HIS A 107 5.52 -17.72 -17.71
CA HIS A 107 5.07 -17.80 -19.11
C HIS A 107 5.70 -16.74 -20.02
N ALA A 108 6.49 -15.82 -19.45
CA ALA A 108 7.19 -14.76 -20.18
C ALA A 108 8.68 -15.08 -20.41
N GLU A 109 9.12 -16.26 -19.98
CA GLU A 109 10.45 -16.87 -20.22
C GLU A 109 10.27 -18.08 -21.14
#